data_AF-A0A838IQN5-F1
#
_entry.id   AF-A0A838IQN5-F1
#
_cell.length_a   1.000
_cell.length_b   1.000
_cell.length_c   1.000
_cell.angle_alpha   90.00
_cell.angle_beta   90.00
_cell.angle_gamma   90.00
#
_symmetry.space_group_name_H-M   'P 1'
#
loop_
_entity.id
_entity.type
_entity.pdbx_description
1 polymer ?
#
loop_
_entity_poly.entity_id
_entity_poly.type
_entity_poly.pdbx_seq_one_letter_code
_entity_poly.pdbx_strand_id
1 'polypeptide(L)'
;MANGDDKNLRLFKHELASLIGKHVVGLDESSISEVLEEYSETLLNKSRPPQESAAPKHYPSDRLHEDSDALLQPDSEALEAEARQAKLPRAALMKELSERHGARTKTSPSPTNSPTNSPTNRPTNSPALPASAFETVRTRSAHPEKQWKLSESSMAEVFRDVSKLHGPGLLKMQAGNGSAELVFKGSELHDVQILPLSEKRSLVALLQEGGRLSAGQAARVRALAQEIGVCEVNALLQASDMISHSEVLVAIASRIRHLTHRLLGAQLDTASYFRLDTLPEPMQLTSVSVLSLLFAHVRSQHMGPDSEAQKQTEARMFGMLLSSTAMAGFDVNRLNLQLYERLLLDQALDEPRSYDVVLRRSPLSKEDTIAILAGLETVGLVSVDPPGLGEARSSGWAEDLEQAIERIRLMELRLDNEDCYAVFGLHWATHDGEIARRYREVSEQFNVLNQPMGMEPKHRVQLKHIRNRLKAVYATLSDARERQRYRHEFVPIAEQRNTAKNLEALGEAAMQRKSYKSALDYYQRLLELEPNHTKASRLLPTLLMNLNAR
;
A
#
# COMPACT_ATOMS: atom_id res chain seq x y z
N MET A 1 5.22 50.17 -8.07
CA MET A 1 5.47 48.96 -7.25
C MET A 1 5.38 47.75 -8.15
N ALA A 2 6.47 47.40 -8.86
CA ALA A 2 6.58 46.19 -9.71
C ALA A 2 8.05 45.92 -10.12
N ASN A 3 9.02 46.11 -9.20
CA ASN A 3 10.45 45.86 -9.48
C ASN A 3 11.14 45.04 -8.36
N GLY A 4 10.37 44.41 -7.47
CA GLY A 4 10.90 43.64 -6.33
C GLY A 4 11.16 42.16 -6.62
N ASP A 5 10.43 41.56 -7.56
CA ASP A 5 10.40 40.10 -7.71
C ASP A 5 11.49 39.54 -8.64
N ASP A 6 12.09 40.37 -9.51
CA ASP A 6 13.08 39.90 -10.48
C ASP A 6 14.45 39.60 -9.83
N LYS A 7 14.76 40.21 -8.69
CA LYS A 7 16.02 39.93 -7.95
C LYS A 7 16.00 38.57 -7.23
N ASN A 8 14.87 38.20 -6.65
CA ASN A 8 14.72 36.92 -5.94
C ASN A 8 14.69 35.75 -6.93
N LEU A 9 14.05 35.94 -8.09
CA LEU A 9 14.05 34.93 -9.14
C LEU A 9 15.44 34.71 -9.75
N ARG A 10 16.24 35.78 -9.91
CA ARG A 10 17.64 35.67 -10.38
C ARG A 10 18.56 35.00 -9.35
N LEU A 11 18.40 35.31 -8.05
CA LEU A 11 19.16 34.64 -6.98
C LEU A 11 18.83 33.15 -6.91
N PHE A 12 17.54 32.81 -7.01
CA PHE A 12 17.08 31.42 -7.01
C PHE A 12 17.60 30.65 -8.23
N LYS A 13 17.55 31.23 -9.44
CA LYS A 13 18.11 30.62 -10.66
C LYS A 13 19.62 30.40 -10.55
N HIS A 14 20.36 31.33 -9.92
CA HIS A 14 21.80 31.20 -9.73
C HIS A 14 22.18 30.12 -8.69
N GLU A 15 21.41 29.99 -7.60
CA GLU A 15 21.62 28.91 -6.62
C GLU A 15 21.28 27.54 -7.21
N LEU A 16 20.20 27.44 -8.00
CA LEU A 16 19.78 26.20 -8.63
C LEU A 16 20.76 25.74 -9.71
N ALA A 17 21.28 26.67 -10.53
CA ALA A 17 22.34 26.40 -11.49
C ALA A 17 23.67 25.99 -10.80
N SER A 18 24.02 26.60 -9.66
CA SER A 18 25.19 26.21 -8.86
C SER A 18 25.04 24.82 -8.24
N LEU A 19 23.81 24.40 -7.90
CA LEU A 19 23.52 23.08 -7.35
C LEU A 19 23.60 22.00 -8.43
N ILE A 20 23.10 22.28 -9.64
CA ILE A 20 23.09 21.34 -10.77
C ILE A 20 24.47 21.22 -11.42
N GLY A 21 25.21 22.33 -11.56
CA GLY A 21 26.57 22.33 -12.12
C GLY A 21 27.61 21.57 -11.29
N LYS A 22 27.31 21.23 -10.04
CA LYS A 22 28.18 20.40 -9.18
C LYS A 22 27.99 18.89 -9.38
N HIS A 23 26.94 18.45 -10.08
CA HIS A 23 26.62 17.02 -10.19
C HIS A 23 26.45 16.47 -11.60
N VAL A 24 26.58 17.30 -12.64
CA VAL A 24 26.45 16.81 -14.03
C VAL A 24 27.55 17.40 -14.90
N VAL A 25 28.57 16.59 -15.19
CA VAL A 25 29.53 16.90 -16.25
C VAL A 25 28.91 16.47 -17.57
N GLY A 26 28.53 17.42 -18.44
CA GLY A 26 28.26 17.13 -19.86
C GLY A 26 26.90 17.53 -20.45
N LEU A 27 26.14 18.45 -19.87
CA LEU A 27 24.96 19.04 -20.54
C LEU A 27 25.28 20.45 -21.07
N ASP A 28 24.79 20.76 -22.27
CA ASP A 28 24.90 22.09 -22.87
C ASP A 28 23.94 23.10 -22.22
N GLU A 29 24.26 24.40 -22.28
CA GLU A 29 23.48 25.46 -21.65
C GLU A 29 22.05 25.60 -22.23
N SER A 30 21.81 25.10 -23.45
CA SER A 30 20.48 25.06 -24.07
C SER A 30 19.56 24.05 -23.39
N SER A 31 20.06 22.85 -23.07
CA SER A 31 19.28 21.79 -22.43
C SER A 31 18.85 22.16 -21.00
N ILE A 32 19.67 22.96 -20.30
CA ILE A 32 19.35 23.44 -18.95
C ILE A 32 18.25 24.50 -18.99
N SER A 33 18.20 25.34 -20.03
CA SER A 33 17.17 26.38 -20.17
C SER A 33 15.79 25.77 -20.45
N GLU A 34 15.73 24.73 -21.28
CA GLU A 34 14.48 24.06 -21.67
C GLU A 34 13.82 23.33 -20.48
N VAL A 35 14.62 22.65 -19.65
CA VAL A 35 14.15 21.98 -18.42
C VAL A 35 13.67 23.00 -17.37
N LEU A 36 14.30 24.17 -17.29
CA LEU A 36 13.89 25.23 -16.36
C LEU A 36 12.60 25.94 -16.81
N GLU A 37 12.34 26.02 -18.12
CA GLU A 37 11.09 26.57 -18.67
C GLU A 37 9.91 25.63 -18.37
N GLU A 38 10.07 24.33 -18.62
CA GLU A 38 9.05 23.30 -18.35
C GLU A 38 8.68 23.21 -16.85
N TYR A 39 9.67 23.36 -15.97
CA TYR A 39 9.45 23.38 -14.51
C TYR A 39 8.74 24.66 -14.02
N SER A 40 8.92 25.79 -14.73
CA SER A 40 8.28 27.06 -14.38
C SER A 40 6.80 27.09 -14.77
N GLU A 41 6.43 26.47 -15.89
CA GLU A 41 5.04 26.35 -16.34
C GLU A 41 4.19 25.43 -15.44
N THR A 42 4.81 24.35 -14.94
CA THR A 42 4.13 23.40 -14.03
C THR A 42 3.87 23.99 -12.63
N LEU A 43 4.71 24.91 -12.15
CA LEU A 43 4.50 25.62 -10.88
C LEU A 43 3.45 26.74 -11.00
N LEU A 44 3.36 27.41 -12.16
CA LEU A 44 2.34 28.43 -12.41
C LEU A 44 0.92 27.83 -12.53
N ASN A 45 0.79 26.60 -13.08
CA ASN A 45 -0.52 25.94 -13.18
C ASN A 45 -1.06 25.37 -11.86
N LYS A 46 -0.21 25.10 -10.87
CA LYS A 46 -0.64 24.61 -9.53
C LYS A 46 -1.12 25.70 -8.57
N SER A 47 -1.01 26.98 -8.96
CA SER A 47 -1.29 28.12 -8.09
C SER A 47 -2.65 28.80 -8.33
N ARG A 48 -3.50 28.26 -9.22
CA ARG A 48 -4.86 28.78 -9.44
C ARG A 48 -5.87 28.18 -8.44
N PRO A 49 -6.56 28.99 -7.62
CA PRO A 49 -7.65 28.51 -6.78
C PRO A 49 -8.87 28.09 -7.63
N PRO A 50 -9.70 27.15 -7.14
CA PRO A 50 -10.88 26.68 -7.87
C PRO A 50 -11.93 27.80 -7.97
N GLN A 51 -12.47 28.01 -9.17
CA GLN A 51 -13.59 28.91 -9.40
C GLN A 51 -14.88 28.31 -8.80
N GLU A 52 -15.51 29.03 -7.89
CA GLU A 52 -16.88 28.79 -7.40
C GLU A 52 -17.88 28.95 -8.55
N SER A 53 -18.59 27.87 -8.90
CA SER A 53 -19.68 27.91 -9.86
C SER A 53 -20.95 28.44 -9.20
N ALA A 54 -21.43 29.56 -9.72
CA ALA A 54 -22.66 30.22 -9.32
C ALA A 54 -23.92 29.34 -9.49
N ALA A 55 -24.82 29.42 -8.51
CA ALA A 55 -26.17 28.87 -8.54
C ALA A 55 -27.04 29.54 -9.63
N PRO A 56 -27.97 28.82 -10.27
CA PRO A 56 -28.91 29.44 -11.21
C PRO A 56 -30.14 29.99 -10.48
N LYS A 57 -30.54 31.18 -10.93
CA LYS A 57 -31.67 31.98 -10.49
C LYS A 57 -33.01 31.43 -11.01
N HIS A 58 -34.06 31.67 -10.21
CA HIS A 58 -35.48 31.64 -10.52
C HIS A 58 -35.89 32.22 -11.88
N TYR A 59 -36.96 31.65 -12.48
CA TYR A 59 -38.24 32.27 -12.88
C TYR A 59 -39.04 31.30 -13.81
N PRO A 60 -40.32 31.54 -14.14
CA PRO A 60 -41.52 31.61 -13.29
C PRO A 60 -42.50 30.45 -13.55
N SER A 61 -43.44 30.32 -12.62
CA SER A 61 -44.74 29.68 -12.75
C SER A 61 -45.57 30.26 -13.90
N ASP A 62 -46.18 29.39 -14.71
CA ASP A 62 -47.53 29.64 -15.21
C ASP A 62 -48.34 28.35 -15.39
N ARG A 63 -49.61 28.47 -15.02
CA ARG A 63 -50.66 27.46 -14.90
C ARG A 63 -51.01 26.83 -16.25
N LEU A 64 -51.43 25.57 -16.23
CA LEU A 64 -52.74 25.14 -16.71
C LEU A 64 -53.11 23.79 -16.05
N HIS A 65 -54.33 23.75 -15.50
CA HIS A 65 -55.04 22.55 -15.04
C HIS A 65 -55.38 21.66 -16.24
N GLU A 66 -55.38 20.34 -16.05
CA GLU A 66 -56.58 19.50 -16.13
C GLU A 66 -56.26 18.01 -15.88
N ASP A 67 -56.92 17.51 -14.83
CA ASP A 67 -57.44 16.17 -14.57
C ASP A 67 -57.20 15.05 -15.60
N SER A 68 -56.68 13.91 -15.13
CA SER A 68 -57.33 12.60 -15.33
C SER A 68 -56.61 11.47 -14.56
N ASP A 69 -57.29 11.05 -13.51
CA ASP A 69 -57.48 9.72 -12.95
C ASP A 69 -56.64 8.51 -13.41
N ALA A 70 -56.09 7.87 -12.38
CA ALA A 70 -56.18 6.44 -12.06
C ALA A 70 -55.76 5.38 -13.10
N LEU A 71 -54.75 4.57 -12.74
CA LEU A 71 -54.92 3.13 -12.45
C LEU A 71 -53.56 2.44 -12.15
N LEU A 72 -53.54 1.72 -11.02
CA LEU A 72 -52.81 0.48 -10.72
C LEU A 72 -51.27 0.49 -10.62
N GLN A 73 -50.79 0.63 -9.39
CA GLN A 73 -49.60 -0.08 -8.92
C GLN A 73 -50.00 -1.47 -8.38
N PRO A 74 -49.19 -2.52 -8.56
CA PRO A 74 -49.16 -3.64 -7.64
C PRO A 74 -47.80 -3.78 -6.94
N ASP A 75 -47.84 -3.64 -5.62
CA ASP A 75 -47.21 -4.45 -4.57
C ASP A 75 -45.86 -5.11 -4.85
N SER A 76 -44.79 -4.51 -4.31
CA SER A 76 -43.45 -5.11 -4.18
C SER A 76 -43.10 -5.50 -2.74
N GLU A 77 -44.08 -5.86 -1.90
CA GLU A 77 -43.85 -6.23 -0.48
C GLU A 77 -43.85 -7.75 -0.21
N ALA A 78 -43.91 -8.60 -1.25
CA ALA A 78 -43.97 -10.05 -1.07
C ALA A 78 -42.61 -10.79 -1.18
N LEU A 79 -41.46 -10.10 -1.28
CA LEU A 79 -40.14 -10.76 -1.47
C LEU A 79 -39.07 -10.43 -0.42
N GLU A 80 -39.37 -9.59 0.60
CA GLU A 80 -38.42 -9.28 1.68
C GLU A 80 -38.69 -10.00 3.03
N ALA A 81 -39.69 -10.89 3.08
CA ALA A 81 -40.08 -11.57 4.32
C ALA A 81 -39.31 -12.87 4.64
N GLU A 82 -38.49 -13.40 3.73
CA GLU A 82 -37.88 -14.74 3.90
C GLU A 82 -36.36 -14.75 4.25
N ALA A 83 -35.73 -13.58 4.43
CA ALA A 83 -34.30 -13.48 4.78
C ALA A 83 -34.01 -13.06 6.24
N ARG A 84 -34.99 -13.19 7.16
CA ARG A 84 -34.89 -12.71 8.56
C ARG A 84 -34.92 -13.79 9.64
N GLN A 85 -34.37 -14.98 9.40
CA GLN A 85 -34.19 -15.99 10.47
C GLN A 85 -32.78 -16.58 10.51
N ALA A 86 -31.89 -15.94 11.29
CA ALA A 86 -30.81 -16.57 12.08
C ALA A 86 -29.88 -15.51 12.70
N LYS A 87 -30.32 -14.81 13.76
CA LYS A 87 -29.43 -14.05 14.66
C LYS A 87 -29.88 -14.17 16.12
N LEU A 88 -29.07 -14.88 16.91
CA LEU A 88 -29.04 -14.84 18.39
C LEU A 88 -27.81 -14.00 18.83
N PRO A 89 -27.75 -13.48 20.07
CA PRO A 89 -27.68 -12.04 20.28
C PRO A 89 -26.35 -11.55 20.87
N ARG A 90 -25.76 -10.55 20.20
CA ARG A 90 -24.58 -9.78 20.60
C ARG A 90 -24.83 -8.80 21.77
N ALA A 91 -26.06 -8.76 22.28
CA ALA A 91 -26.50 -7.85 23.34
C ALA A 91 -26.18 -8.33 24.77
N ALA A 92 -25.85 -9.61 24.96
CA ALA A 92 -25.48 -10.14 26.28
C ALA A 92 -24.00 -9.87 26.65
N LEU A 93 -23.11 -9.73 25.67
CA LEU A 93 -21.66 -9.60 25.90
C LEU A 93 -21.21 -8.16 26.24
N MET A 94 -22.01 -7.15 25.88
CA MET A 94 -21.66 -5.72 26.11
C MET A 94 -22.08 -5.21 27.49
N LYS A 95 -22.92 -5.95 28.21
CA LYS A 95 -23.35 -5.61 29.58
C LYS A 95 -22.37 -6.11 30.64
N GLU A 96 -21.55 -7.11 30.31
CA GLU A 96 -20.57 -7.73 31.21
C GLU A 96 -19.22 -6.98 31.23
N LEU A 97 -18.96 -6.13 30.22
CA LEU A 97 -17.73 -5.34 30.10
C LEU A 97 -17.84 -3.94 30.74
N SER A 98 -19.04 -3.41 30.99
CA SER A 98 -19.23 -2.11 31.66
C SER A 98 -19.23 -2.19 33.19
N GLU A 99 -19.32 -3.40 33.76
CA GLU A 99 -19.38 -3.60 35.22
C GLU A 99 -17.99 -3.86 35.87
N ARG A 100 -16.92 -3.97 35.07
CA ARG A 100 -15.58 -4.35 35.58
C ARG A 100 -14.62 -3.21 35.93
N HIS A 101 -14.93 -1.93 35.70
CA HIS A 101 -13.97 -0.82 35.91
C HIS A 101 -14.50 0.32 36.79
N GLY A 102 -15.09 -0.02 37.95
CA GLY A 102 -15.43 0.93 39.00
C GLY A 102 -14.55 0.79 40.24
N ALA A 103 -13.94 1.91 40.65
CA ALA A 103 -13.43 2.26 42.00
C ALA A 103 -11.91 2.18 42.25
N ARG A 104 -11.27 3.37 42.36
CA ARG A 104 -10.57 3.87 43.58
C ARG A 104 -9.92 5.23 43.33
N THR A 105 -10.48 6.31 43.88
CA THR A 105 -10.20 7.01 45.16
C THR A 105 -9.15 8.12 45.06
N LYS A 106 -9.68 9.35 45.21
CA LYS A 106 -9.02 10.61 45.56
C LYS A 106 -8.31 10.51 46.93
N THR A 107 -7.15 11.14 47.05
CA THR A 107 -6.73 11.88 48.27
C THR A 107 -5.66 12.91 47.91
N SER A 108 -6.00 14.20 48.05
CA SER A 108 -5.03 15.29 48.24
C SER A 108 -4.53 15.30 49.69
N PRO A 109 -3.35 15.87 49.92
CA PRO A 109 -3.34 17.12 50.68
C PRO A 109 -2.29 18.16 50.19
N SER A 110 -2.56 19.43 50.49
CA SER A 110 -1.61 20.56 50.53
C SER A 110 -1.46 21.01 51.99
N PRO A 111 -0.77 22.11 52.36
CA PRO A 111 0.33 22.90 51.75
C PRO A 111 1.47 23.24 52.76
N THR A 112 2.61 23.82 52.35
CA THR A 112 3.33 24.87 53.15
C THR A 112 4.51 25.57 52.43
N ASN A 113 4.47 26.91 52.48
CA ASN A 113 5.52 27.96 52.67
C ASN A 113 6.77 28.14 51.75
N SER A 114 6.78 29.32 51.07
CA SER A 114 7.78 30.43 50.94
C SER A 114 9.28 30.14 50.67
N PRO A 115 10.14 31.09 50.15
CA PRO A 115 9.97 32.52 49.90
C PRO A 115 10.57 33.08 48.56
N THR A 116 10.39 34.38 48.39
CA THR A 116 10.94 35.34 47.41
C THR A 116 12.48 35.43 47.42
N ASN A 117 13.12 35.56 46.24
CA ASN A 117 14.46 36.15 46.10
C ASN A 117 14.70 36.76 44.70
N SER A 118 15.37 37.92 44.71
CA SER A 118 15.67 38.81 43.58
C SER A 118 16.88 38.35 42.75
N PRO A 119 16.99 38.70 41.45
CA PRO A 119 18.14 38.33 40.64
C PRO A 119 19.29 39.34 40.75
N THR A 120 20.50 38.82 40.95
CA THR A 120 21.77 39.57 40.90
C THR A 120 22.44 39.27 39.55
N ASN A 121 22.75 40.32 38.78
CA ASN A 121 23.46 40.24 37.50
C ASN A 121 24.90 39.73 37.67
N ARG A 122 25.30 38.72 36.89
CA ARG A 122 26.70 38.34 36.66
C ARG A 122 26.96 38.09 35.16
N PRO A 123 28.15 38.44 34.63
CA PRO A 123 28.40 38.52 33.21
C PRO A 123 28.73 37.15 32.58
N THR A 124 28.32 37.02 31.32
CA THR A 124 28.40 35.88 30.43
C THR A 124 29.83 35.56 30.00
N ASN A 125 30.40 34.48 30.54
CA ASN A 125 31.38 33.66 29.83
C ASN A 125 30.62 32.53 29.15
N SER A 126 30.77 32.36 27.84
CA SER A 126 30.18 31.22 27.11
C SER A 126 30.72 29.91 27.71
N PRO A 127 29.89 29.10 28.35
CA PRO A 127 30.32 27.87 29.00
C PRO A 127 30.60 26.79 27.96
N ALA A 128 31.62 25.95 28.22
CA ALA A 128 31.83 24.71 27.47
C ALA A 128 30.55 23.86 27.51
N LEU A 129 30.18 23.27 26.36
CA LEU A 129 29.01 22.38 26.27
C LEU A 129 29.08 21.31 27.37
N PRO A 130 28.00 21.08 28.13
CA PRO A 130 28.00 20.06 29.19
C PRO A 130 28.36 18.70 28.60
N ALA A 131 29.13 17.92 29.36
CA ALA A 131 29.49 16.54 29.07
C ALA A 131 28.26 15.77 28.56
N SER A 132 28.38 15.14 27.39
CA SER A 132 27.32 14.31 26.83
C SER A 132 26.89 13.27 27.87
N ALA A 133 25.59 12.97 27.97
CA ALA A 133 25.09 11.86 28.78
C ALA A 133 25.80 10.52 28.46
N PHE A 134 26.47 10.42 27.30
CA PHE A 134 27.25 9.25 26.91
C PHE A 134 28.62 9.13 27.59
N GLU A 135 29.17 10.18 28.21
CA GLU A 135 30.35 10.01 29.08
C GLU A 135 30.07 9.05 30.24
N THR A 136 28.79 8.79 30.55
CA THR A 136 28.38 7.82 31.57
C THR A 136 28.08 6.41 31.06
N VAL A 137 28.05 6.17 29.74
CA VAL A 137 27.84 4.81 29.21
C VAL A 137 29.16 4.04 29.27
N ARG A 138 29.44 3.45 30.44
CA ARG A 138 30.60 2.59 30.64
C ARG A 138 30.40 1.27 29.91
N THR A 139 31.26 0.97 28.94
CA THR A 139 31.30 -0.35 28.31
C THR A 139 31.93 -1.36 29.27
N ARG A 140 31.41 -2.60 29.28
CA ARG A 140 31.94 -3.68 30.15
C ARG A 140 33.36 -4.09 29.75
N SER A 141 33.67 -3.98 28.47
CA SER A 141 34.96 -4.32 27.87
C SER A 141 35.54 -3.13 27.12
N ALA A 142 36.87 -3.04 27.12
CA ALA A 142 37.61 -2.12 26.25
C ALA A 142 37.59 -2.57 24.78
N HIS A 143 37.37 -3.88 24.55
CA HIS A 143 37.32 -4.48 23.22
C HIS A 143 35.87 -4.71 22.77
N PRO A 144 35.56 -4.50 21.48
CA PRO A 144 34.24 -4.79 20.95
C PRO A 144 33.98 -6.29 20.97
N GLU A 145 32.73 -6.67 21.29
CA GLU A 145 32.28 -8.07 21.23
C GLU A 145 32.13 -8.53 19.79
N LYS A 146 31.72 -7.62 18.90
CA LYS A 146 31.62 -7.87 17.46
C LYS A 146 32.00 -6.62 16.68
N GLN A 147 32.67 -6.81 15.54
CA GLN A 147 33.11 -5.74 14.66
C GLN A 147 32.76 -6.11 13.22
N TRP A 148 32.30 -5.11 12.45
CA TRP A 148 31.96 -5.23 11.04
C TRP A 148 32.73 -4.18 10.24
N LYS A 149 33.16 -4.58 9.04
CA LYS A 149 33.61 -3.65 8.00
C LYS A 149 32.43 -3.38 7.08
N LEU A 150 32.01 -2.12 6.97
CA LEU A 150 30.80 -1.75 6.23
C LEU A 150 31.01 -1.74 4.71
N SER A 151 32.25 -1.92 4.26
CA SER A 151 32.58 -2.26 2.87
C SER A 151 32.23 -3.71 2.51
N GLU A 152 32.13 -4.60 3.50
CA GLU A 152 31.89 -6.04 3.33
C GLU A 152 30.49 -6.45 3.81
N SER A 153 29.92 -5.70 4.76
CA SER A 153 28.58 -5.97 5.33
C SER A 153 27.64 -4.80 5.11
N SER A 154 26.42 -5.10 4.70
CA SER A 154 25.38 -4.08 4.56
C SER A 154 24.92 -3.57 5.93
N MET A 155 24.41 -2.33 5.99
CA MET A 155 23.85 -1.78 7.23
C MET A 155 22.69 -2.63 7.78
N ALA A 156 21.92 -3.19 6.86
CA ALA A 156 20.83 -4.11 7.16
C ALA A 156 21.32 -5.36 7.90
N GLU A 157 22.43 -5.97 7.46
CA GLU A 157 23.04 -7.11 8.12
C GLU A 157 23.53 -6.75 9.53
N VAL A 158 24.18 -5.59 9.69
CA VAL A 158 24.65 -5.14 11.01
C VAL A 158 23.46 -5.00 11.97
N PHE A 159 22.37 -4.34 11.56
CA PHE A 159 21.19 -4.18 12.41
C PHE A 159 20.47 -5.50 12.71
N ARG A 160 20.43 -6.42 11.75
CA ARG A 160 19.87 -7.77 11.93
C ARG A 160 20.72 -8.63 12.87
N ASP A 161 22.04 -8.47 12.81
CA ASP A 161 22.94 -9.16 13.72
C ASP A 161 22.85 -8.60 15.13
N VAL A 162 22.80 -7.28 15.27
CA VAL A 162 22.66 -6.60 16.57
C VAL A 162 21.31 -6.93 17.21
N SER A 163 20.22 -7.03 16.44
CA SER A 163 18.89 -7.37 16.98
C SER A 163 18.79 -8.78 17.55
N LYS A 164 19.69 -9.69 17.13
CA LYS A 164 19.82 -11.05 17.69
C LYS A 164 20.61 -11.08 19.00
N LEU A 165 21.37 -10.03 19.33
CA LEU A 165 22.16 -9.98 20.55
C LEU A 165 21.25 -9.71 21.75
N HIS A 166 21.42 -10.48 22.82
CA HIS A 166 20.62 -10.35 24.03
C HIS A 166 21.22 -9.32 25.00
N GLY A 167 20.36 -8.42 25.49
CA GLY A 167 20.72 -7.44 26.52
C GLY A 167 21.03 -6.05 25.96
N PRO A 168 21.41 -5.11 26.83
CA PRO A 168 21.76 -3.76 26.41
C PRO A 168 23.15 -3.70 25.78
N GLY A 169 23.30 -2.87 24.75
CA GLY A 169 24.55 -2.72 24.02
C GLY A 169 24.70 -1.36 23.34
N LEU A 170 25.94 -1.03 22.98
CA LEU A 170 26.34 0.18 22.30
C LEU A 170 26.98 -0.17 20.96
N LEU A 171 26.37 0.25 19.87
CA LEU A 171 26.93 0.16 18.53
C LEU A 171 27.61 1.49 18.19
N LYS A 172 28.93 1.48 18.07
CA LYS A 172 29.71 2.61 17.55
C LYS A 172 29.97 2.42 16.07
N MET A 173 29.78 3.47 15.30
CA MET A 173 29.97 3.49 13.86
C MET A 173 30.88 4.65 13.51
N GLN A 174 31.81 4.46 12.58
CA GLN A 174 32.79 5.48 12.17
C GLN A 174 32.64 5.82 10.70
N ALA A 175 32.81 7.10 10.36
CA ALA A 175 32.84 7.61 8.98
C ALA A 175 33.80 8.79 8.88
N GLY A 176 35.03 8.53 8.42
CA GLY A 176 36.09 9.53 8.40
C GLY A 176 36.27 10.22 9.77
N ASN A 177 35.96 11.52 9.85
CA ASN A 177 36.06 12.31 11.09
C ASN A 177 34.80 12.28 11.96
N GLY A 178 33.70 11.68 11.48
CA GLY A 178 32.45 11.55 12.21
C GLY A 178 32.31 10.17 12.85
N SER A 179 31.49 10.08 13.89
CA SER A 179 31.05 8.80 14.42
C SER A 179 29.58 8.85 14.82
N ALA A 180 28.93 7.70 14.90
CA ALA A 180 27.59 7.56 15.44
C ALA A 180 27.58 6.51 16.54
N GLU A 181 26.79 6.77 17.57
CA GLU A 181 26.64 5.88 18.72
C GLU A 181 25.15 5.56 18.87
N LEU A 182 24.81 4.27 18.83
CA LEU A 182 23.44 3.77 18.90
C LEU A 182 23.32 2.84 20.10
N VAL A 183 22.29 3.04 20.92
CA VAL A 183 22.10 2.26 22.14
C VAL A 183 20.92 1.31 21.98
N PHE A 184 21.17 0.02 22.12
CA PHE A 184 20.21 -1.05 21.89
C PHE A 184 19.84 -1.79 23.18
N LYS A 185 18.67 -2.42 23.18
CA LYS A 185 18.29 -3.50 24.11
C LYS A 185 17.53 -4.56 23.32
N GLY A 186 18.22 -5.60 22.86
CA GLY A 186 17.67 -6.54 21.87
C GLY A 186 17.39 -5.84 20.53
N SER A 187 16.18 -6.00 19.99
CA SER A 187 15.74 -5.37 18.73
C SER A 187 15.31 -3.90 18.86
N GLU A 188 15.36 -3.34 20.07
CA GLU A 188 14.86 -2.00 20.38
C GLU A 188 16.01 -0.99 20.46
N LEU A 189 15.89 0.10 19.70
CA LEU A 189 16.81 1.22 19.66
C LEU A 189 16.32 2.33 20.60
N HIS A 190 17.13 2.67 21.59
CA HIS A 190 16.78 3.58 22.69
C HIS A 190 17.33 5.00 22.51
N ASP A 191 18.50 5.15 21.90
CA ASP A 191 19.04 6.47 21.55
C ASP A 191 20.00 6.37 20.36
N VAL A 192 20.17 7.51 19.68
CA VAL A 192 21.09 7.70 18.56
C VAL A 192 21.80 9.03 18.74
N GLN A 193 23.12 9.00 18.68
CA GLN A 193 23.96 10.18 18.67
C GLN A 193 24.88 10.19 17.45
N ILE A 194 25.11 11.37 16.90
CA ILE A 194 26.06 11.59 15.81
C ILE A 194 27.06 12.62 16.30
N LEU A 195 28.34 12.25 16.26
CA LEU A 195 29.48 13.03 16.72
C LEU A 195 30.26 13.61 15.52
N PRO A 196 30.73 14.86 15.61
CA PRO A 196 30.54 15.80 16.72
C PRO A 196 29.07 16.22 16.86
N LEU A 197 28.64 16.45 18.11
CA LEU A 197 27.26 16.85 18.39
C LEU A 197 26.97 18.19 17.71
N SER A 198 25.97 18.19 16.84
CA SER A 198 25.47 19.42 16.23
C SER A 198 24.26 19.89 17.02
N GLU A 199 24.27 21.16 17.48
CA GLU A 199 23.13 21.76 18.17
C GLU A 199 21.84 21.68 17.34
N LYS A 200 21.94 21.78 16.01
CA LYS A 200 20.80 21.63 15.08
C LYS A 200 20.15 20.25 15.13
N ARG A 201 20.84 19.24 15.66
CA ARG A 201 20.35 17.86 15.79
C ARG A 201 19.95 17.50 17.22
N SER A 202 19.99 18.47 18.13
CA SER A 202 19.52 18.31 19.49
C SER A 202 17.99 18.14 19.50
N LEU A 203 17.45 17.44 20.51
CA LEU A 203 16.01 17.24 20.61
C LEU A 203 15.28 18.59 20.75
N VAL A 204 15.87 19.51 21.51
CA VAL A 204 15.33 20.85 21.70
C VAL A 204 15.31 21.65 20.40
N ALA A 205 16.36 21.55 19.56
CA ALA A 205 16.37 22.19 18.26
C ALA A 205 15.29 21.63 17.32
N LEU A 206 15.11 20.31 17.27
CA LEU A 206 14.06 19.68 16.46
C LEU A 206 12.65 20.07 16.92
N LEU A 207 12.42 20.15 18.23
CA LEU A 207 11.16 20.62 18.81
C LEU A 207 10.89 22.10 18.49
N GLN A 208 11.94 22.92 18.49
CA GLN A 208 11.85 24.32 18.11
C GLN A 208 11.54 24.50 16.62
N GLU A 209 12.23 23.76 15.74
CA GLU A 209 11.98 23.75 14.29
C GLU A 209 10.56 23.27 13.96
N GLY A 210 10.06 22.27 14.69
CA GLY A 210 8.68 21.78 14.58
C GLY A 210 7.62 22.68 15.20
N GLY A 211 7.98 23.86 15.72
CA GLY A 211 7.06 24.80 16.36
C GLY A 211 6.45 24.32 17.68
N ARG A 212 6.98 23.24 18.27
CA ARG A 212 6.53 22.68 19.55
C ARG A 212 7.12 23.41 20.75
N LEU A 213 8.27 24.06 20.57
CA LEU A 213 8.88 24.95 21.56
C LEU A 213 9.15 26.31 20.93
N SER A 214 8.83 27.38 21.65
CA SER A 214 9.32 28.72 21.31
C SER A 214 10.83 28.81 21.56
N ALA A 215 11.52 29.74 20.89
CA ALA A 215 12.96 29.98 21.09
C ALA A 215 13.30 30.26 22.57
N GLY A 216 12.43 30.99 23.28
CA GLY A 216 12.59 31.26 24.72
C GLY A 216 12.38 30.04 25.61
N GLN A 217 11.47 29.12 25.27
CA GLN A 217 11.35 27.83 25.96
C GLN A 217 12.57 26.94 25.70
N ALA A 218 13.02 26.85 24.44
CA ALA A 218 14.20 26.09 24.07
C ALA A 218 15.46 26.57 24.81
N ALA A 219 15.68 27.89 24.91
CA ALA A 219 16.78 28.47 25.68
C ALA A 219 16.69 28.13 27.18
N ARG A 220 15.49 28.19 27.78
CA ARG A 220 15.27 27.83 29.18
C ARG A 220 15.56 26.36 29.45
N VAL A 221 15.13 25.45 28.57
CA VAL A 221 15.41 24.02 28.70
C VAL A 221 16.91 23.74 28.66
N ARG A 222 17.66 24.40 27.75
CA ARG A 222 19.13 24.25 27.69
C ARG A 222 19.81 24.81 28.93
N ALA A 223 19.37 25.97 29.42
CA ALA A 223 19.88 26.55 30.66
C ALA A 223 19.62 25.62 31.86
N LEU A 224 18.42 25.04 31.96
CA LEU A 224 18.05 24.08 33.00
C LEU A 224 18.89 22.79 32.91
N ALA A 225 19.07 22.25 31.71
CA ALA A 225 19.93 21.09 31.47
C ALA A 225 21.36 21.35 31.96
N GLN A 226 21.88 22.54 31.66
CA GLN A 226 23.21 22.95 32.07
C GLN A 226 23.32 23.20 33.59
N GLU A 227 22.32 23.84 34.20
CA GLU A 227 22.29 24.15 35.64
C GLU A 227 22.28 22.88 36.49
N ILE A 228 21.49 21.89 36.10
CA ILE A 228 21.33 20.62 36.84
C ILE A 228 22.41 19.59 36.41
N GLY A 229 23.11 19.84 35.30
CA GLY A 229 24.09 18.91 34.74
C GLY A 229 23.45 17.63 34.18
N VAL A 230 22.26 17.75 33.58
CA VAL A 230 21.52 16.64 32.97
C VAL A 230 21.39 16.84 31.46
N CYS A 231 21.00 15.80 30.73
CA CYS A 231 20.74 15.94 29.29
C CYS A 231 19.46 16.75 29.02
N GLU A 232 19.38 17.33 27.82
CA GLU A 232 18.20 18.09 27.37
C GLU A 232 16.88 17.30 27.52
N VAL A 233 16.91 15.97 27.35
CA VAL A 233 15.74 15.11 27.50
C VAL A 233 15.22 15.14 28.94
N ASN A 234 16.10 14.97 29.92
CA ASN A 234 15.71 15.01 31.33
C ASN A 234 15.23 16.40 31.74
N ALA A 235 15.87 17.46 31.22
CA ALA A 235 15.42 18.83 31.45
C ALA A 235 14.01 19.07 30.88
N LEU A 236 13.69 18.54 29.70
CA LEU A 236 12.34 18.60 29.12
C LEU A 236 11.30 17.86 29.98
N LEU A 237 11.66 16.68 30.52
CA LEU A 237 10.75 15.92 31.39
C LEU A 237 10.49 16.62 32.72
N GLN A 238 11.46 17.38 33.24
CA GLN A 238 11.29 18.18 34.45
C GLN A 238 10.48 19.46 34.18
N ALA A 239 10.62 20.05 32.99
CA ALA A 239 9.87 21.23 32.53
C ALA A 239 8.47 20.86 31.98
N SER A 240 7.68 20.15 32.79
CA SER A 240 6.33 19.66 32.42
C SER A 240 5.31 20.76 32.08
N ASP A 241 5.60 22.01 32.41
CA ASP A 241 4.81 23.20 32.05
C ASP A 241 4.99 23.62 30.58
N MET A 242 6.07 23.20 29.93
CA MET A 242 6.39 23.62 28.55
C MET A 242 5.90 22.64 27.49
N ILE A 243 5.94 21.34 27.78
CA ILE A 243 5.59 20.27 26.85
C ILE A 243 5.11 19.04 27.65
N SER A 244 4.09 18.35 27.15
CA SER A 244 3.58 17.17 27.85
C SER A 244 4.56 16.00 27.78
N HIS A 245 4.56 15.14 28.81
CA HIS A 245 5.40 13.94 28.85
C HIS A 245 5.23 13.07 27.59
N SER A 246 4.00 12.87 27.12
CA SER A 246 3.69 12.12 25.89
C SER A 246 4.31 12.75 24.64
N GLU A 247 4.28 14.08 24.51
CA GLU A 247 4.88 14.78 23.37
C GLU A 247 6.41 14.65 23.39
N VAL A 248 7.03 14.70 24.57
CA VAL A 248 8.47 14.45 24.71
C VAL A 248 8.83 13.04 24.24
N LEU A 249 8.09 12.01 24.66
CA LEU A 249 8.33 10.63 24.22
C LEU A 249 8.17 10.45 22.71
N VAL A 250 7.14 11.07 22.12
CA VAL A 250 6.91 11.06 20.66
C VAL A 250 8.05 11.78 19.94
N ALA A 251 8.54 12.90 20.48
CA ALA A 251 9.65 13.65 19.91
C ALA A 251 10.97 12.89 19.98
N ILE A 252 11.27 12.20 21.09
CA ILE A 252 12.45 11.33 21.21
C ILE A 252 12.37 10.21 20.17
N ALA A 253 11.24 9.50 20.07
CA ALA A 253 11.06 8.45 19.07
C ALA A 253 11.25 9.01 17.65
N SER A 254 10.68 10.18 17.35
CA SER A 254 10.80 10.84 16.05
C SER A 254 12.25 11.23 15.73
N ARG A 255 13.01 11.73 16.71
CA ARG A 255 14.44 12.00 16.60
C ARG A 255 15.23 10.73 16.31
N ILE A 256 14.96 9.63 17.03
CA ILE A 256 15.59 8.32 16.79
C ILE A 256 15.35 7.89 15.34
N ARG A 257 14.09 7.95 14.86
CA ARG A 257 13.77 7.60 13.47
C ARG A 257 14.52 8.47 12.46
N HIS A 258 14.50 9.79 12.66
CA HIS A 258 15.15 10.74 11.75
C HIS A 258 16.67 10.50 11.67
N LEU A 259 17.33 10.39 12.82
CA LEU A 259 18.78 10.17 12.86
C LEU A 259 19.16 8.81 12.30
N THR A 260 18.41 7.75 12.61
CA THR A 260 18.64 6.41 12.05
C THR A 260 18.48 6.41 10.54
N HIS A 261 17.44 7.05 10.00
CA HIS A 261 17.24 7.16 8.57
C HIS A 261 18.42 7.87 7.87
N ARG A 262 18.98 8.91 8.50
CA ARG A 262 20.18 9.57 7.98
C ARG A 262 21.40 8.66 8.00
N LEU A 263 21.54 7.82 9.02
CA LEU A 263 22.64 6.86 9.13
C LEU A 263 22.53 5.73 8.11
N LEU A 264 21.33 5.25 7.79
CA LEU A 264 21.10 4.23 6.76
C LEU A 264 21.56 4.69 5.37
N GLY A 265 21.53 6.00 5.10
CA GLY A 265 22.02 6.60 3.84
C GLY A 265 23.44 7.16 3.91
N ALA A 266 24.14 7.03 5.04
CA ALA A 266 25.50 7.56 5.21
C ALA A 266 26.55 6.55 4.74
N GLN A 267 27.64 7.04 4.16
CA GLN A 267 28.85 6.23 3.92
C GLN A 267 29.59 6.10 5.25
N LEU A 268 29.67 4.87 5.76
CA LEU A 268 30.28 4.52 7.03
C LEU A 268 31.34 3.44 6.78
N ASP A 269 32.44 3.46 7.54
CA ASP A 269 33.61 2.62 7.30
C ASP A 269 33.55 1.34 8.14
N THR A 270 33.35 1.50 9.45
CA THR A 270 33.35 0.39 10.41
C THR A 270 32.22 0.53 11.44
N ALA A 271 31.77 -0.61 11.96
CA ALA A 271 30.85 -0.70 13.08
C ALA A 271 31.42 -1.63 14.15
N SER A 272 31.24 -1.28 15.41
CA SER A 272 31.76 -2.02 16.57
C SER A 272 30.70 -2.06 17.66
N TYR A 273 30.32 -3.25 18.10
CA TYR A 273 29.33 -3.45 19.16
C TYR A 273 30.01 -3.76 20.49
N PHE A 274 29.57 -3.07 21.54
CA PHE A 274 30.04 -3.20 22.90
C PHE A 274 28.87 -3.56 23.81
N ARG A 275 29.03 -4.60 24.62
CA ARG A 275 28.02 -4.98 25.60
C ARG A 275 28.00 -4.00 26.77
N LEU A 276 26.80 -3.64 27.21
CA LEU A 276 26.57 -2.86 28.41
C LEU A 276 26.05 -3.76 29.53
N ASP A 277 26.38 -3.43 30.77
CA ASP A 277 25.84 -4.16 31.93
C ASP A 277 24.38 -3.78 32.17
N THR A 278 24.10 -2.48 32.13
CA THR A 278 22.77 -1.91 32.36
C THR A 278 22.55 -0.73 31.43
N LEU A 279 21.32 -0.57 30.94
CA LEU A 279 20.94 0.63 30.20
C LEU A 279 20.70 1.77 31.20
N PRO A 280 21.33 2.96 31.06
CA PRO A 280 21.05 4.08 31.94
C PRO A 280 19.55 4.40 31.97
N GLU A 281 18.99 4.67 33.15
CA GLU A 281 17.57 5.03 33.32
C GLU A 281 17.08 6.12 32.34
N PRO A 282 17.81 7.23 32.07
CA PRO A 282 17.32 8.27 31.15
C PRO A 282 17.20 7.80 29.69
N MET A 283 17.82 6.67 29.32
CA MET A 283 17.71 6.09 27.98
C MET A 283 16.55 5.09 27.86
N GLN A 284 15.92 4.70 28.98
CA GLN A 284 14.80 3.75 29.00
C GLN A 284 13.43 4.40 28.71
N LEU A 285 13.39 5.70 28.39
CA LEU A 285 12.15 6.46 28.24
C LEU A 285 11.28 6.01 27.06
N THR A 286 11.90 5.73 25.92
CA THR A 286 11.21 5.26 24.72
C THR A 286 12.15 4.39 23.89
N SER A 287 11.58 3.57 23.02
CA SER A 287 12.35 2.77 22.07
C SER A 287 11.66 2.70 20.72
N VAL A 288 12.45 2.41 19.70
CA VAL A 288 11.96 2.13 18.35
C VAL A 288 12.56 0.81 17.88
N SER A 289 11.72 -0.09 17.37
CA SER A 289 12.18 -1.33 16.73
C SER A 289 13.08 -1.02 15.54
N VAL A 290 14.34 -1.49 15.60
CA VAL A 290 15.32 -1.27 14.53
C VAL A 290 14.92 -1.97 13.24
N LEU A 291 14.31 -3.16 13.34
CA LEU A 291 13.80 -3.91 12.20
C LEU A 291 12.65 -3.17 11.53
N SER A 292 11.78 -2.52 12.29
CA SER A 292 10.70 -1.69 11.74
C SER A 292 11.24 -0.46 11.00
N LEU A 293 12.33 0.14 11.48
CA LEU A 293 13.00 1.25 10.80
C LEU A 293 13.65 0.80 9.49
N LEU A 294 14.34 -0.34 9.53
CA LEU A 294 14.98 -0.92 8.35
C LEU A 294 13.94 -1.28 7.29
N PHE A 295 12.85 -1.94 7.69
CA PHE A 295 11.72 -2.25 6.82
C PHE A 295 11.13 -1.00 6.15
N ALA A 296 10.81 0.03 6.94
CA ALA A 296 10.24 1.27 6.43
C ALA A 296 11.20 1.99 5.46
N HIS A 297 12.50 1.97 5.75
CA HIS A 297 13.52 2.55 4.89
C HIS A 297 13.61 1.84 3.54
N VAL A 298 13.77 0.51 3.54
CA VAL A 298 13.84 -0.30 2.31
C VAL A 298 12.57 -0.14 1.48
N ARG A 299 11.40 -0.21 2.14
CA ARG A 299 10.11 0.03 1.48
C ARG A 299 10.11 1.39 0.77
N SER A 300 10.54 2.47 1.45
CA SER A 300 10.55 3.81 0.86
C SER A 300 11.49 3.95 -0.36
N GLN A 301 12.59 3.20 -0.42
CA GLN A 301 13.49 3.18 -1.57
C GLN A 301 12.89 2.47 -2.80
N HIS A 302 11.98 1.53 -2.55
CA HIS A 302 11.30 0.76 -3.60
C HIS A 302 9.97 1.41 -4.05
N MET A 303 9.51 2.45 -3.34
CA MET A 303 8.33 3.22 -3.74
C MET A 303 8.69 4.22 -4.84
N GLY A 304 7.98 4.15 -5.96
CA GLY A 304 8.08 5.12 -7.06
C GLY A 304 8.07 4.44 -8.42
N PRO A 305 7.47 5.07 -9.46
CA PRO A 305 7.56 4.54 -10.81
C PRO A 305 9.03 4.46 -11.22
N ASP A 306 9.44 3.32 -11.76
CA ASP A 306 10.80 3.08 -12.28
C ASP A 306 11.95 3.05 -11.26
N SER A 307 11.68 2.80 -9.97
CA SER A 307 12.75 2.61 -8.98
C SER A 307 13.74 1.53 -9.43
N GLU A 308 15.03 1.91 -9.53
CA GLU A 308 16.10 0.97 -9.89
C GLU A 308 16.22 -0.16 -8.86
N ALA A 309 16.04 0.17 -7.57
CA ALA A 309 16.02 -0.81 -6.48
C ALA A 309 14.91 -1.85 -6.67
N GLN A 310 13.73 -1.41 -7.13
CA GLN A 310 12.63 -2.32 -7.45
C GLN A 310 12.99 -3.27 -8.59
N LYS A 311 13.57 -2.76 -9.68
CA LYS A 311 14.00 -3.58 -10.83
C LYS A 311 15.08 -4.59 -10.45
N GLN A 312 16.04 -4.19 -9.63
CA GLN A 312 17.10 -5.08 -9.13
C GLN A 312 16.54 -6.16 -8.20
N THR A 313 15.63 -5.82 -7.28
CA THR A 313 14.97 -6.80 -6.40
C THR A 313 14.11 -7.76 -7.21
N GLU A 314 13.33 -7.27 -8.16
CA GLU A 314 12.53 -8.11 -9.05
C GLU A 314 13.41 -9.10 -9.83
N ALA A 315 14.49 -8.62 -10.46
CA ALA A 315 15.40 -9.48 -11.22
C ALA A 315 16.04 -10.57 -10.34
N ARG A 316 16.33 -10.25 -9.08
CA ARG A 316 16.91 -11.18 -8.10
C ARG A 316 15.91 -12.22 -7.60
N MET A 317 14.66 -11.83 -7.37
CA MET A 317 13.59 -12.72 -6.89
C MET A 317 12.95 -13.55 -8.01
N PHE A 318 13.10 -13.13 -9.26
CA PHE A 318 12.51 -13.82 -10.41
C PHE A 318 12.95 -15.30 -10.46
N GLY A 319 11.97 -16.21 -10.47
CA GLY A 319 12.21 -17.65 -10.45
C GLY A 319 12.65 -18.24 -9.10
N MET A 320 12.73 -17.44 -8.03
CA MET A 320 13.11 -17.89 -6.69
C MET A 320 11.90 -18.40 -5.90
N LEU A 321 12.18 -19.24 -4.89
CA LEU A 321 11.20 -19.65 -3.88
C LEU A 321 11.27 -18.68 -2.71
N LEU A 322 10.12 -18.17 -2.31
CA LEU A 322 9.95 -17.30 -1.16
C LEU A 322 9.33 -18.10 -0.03
N SER A 323 9.94 -18.06 1.15
CA SER A 323 9.38 -18.70 2.35
C SER A 323 9.41 -17.76 3.54
N SER A 324 8.37 -17.81 4.38
CA SER A 324 8.37 -17.04 5.63
C SER A 324 9.38 -17.64 6.61
N THR A 325 10.23 -16.79 7.17
CA THR A 325 11.19 -17.16 8.21
C THR A 325 10.72 -16.66 9.56
N ALA A 326 10.52 -17.59 10.51
CA ALA A 326 10.22 -17.23 11.89
C ALA A 326 11.47 -16.64 12.57
N MET A 327 11.43 -15.35 12.90
CA MET A 327 12.45 -14.72 13.73
C MET A 327 12.06 -14.81 15.21
N ALA A 328 12.83 -15.58 15.98
CA ALA A 328 12.60 -15.72 17.41
C ALA A 328 12.58 -14.34 18.11
N GLY A 329 11.48 -14.02 18.79
CA GLY A 329 11.32 -12.80 19.57
C GLY A 329 10.94 -11.55 18.77
N PHE A 330 10.72 -11.64 17.46
CA PHE A 330 10.18 -10.53 16.68
C PHE A 330 8.68 -10.71 16.43
N ASP A 331 7.91 -9.66 16.70
CA ASP A 331 6.48 -9.60 16.39
C ASP A 331 6.26 -8.81 15.10
N VAL A 332 5.75 -9.47 14.06
CA VAL A 332 5.43 -8.89 12.75
C VAL A 332 4.52 -7.66 12.87
N ASN A 333 3.67 -7.60 13.91
CA ASN A 333 2.82 -6.43 14.15
C ASN A 333 3.61 -5.13 14.35
N ARG A 334 4.89 -5.22 14.77
CA ARG A 334 5.76 -4.05 14.94
C ARG A 334 6.16 -3.39 13.62
N LEU A 335 6.01 -4.06 12.48
CA LEU A 335 6.25 -3.47 11.17
C LEU A 335 5.16 -2.46 10.75
N ASN A 336 4.06 -2.39 11.51
CA ASN A 336 2.92 -1.52 11.20
C ASN A 336 2.34 -1.75 9.79
N LEU A 337 2.28 -3.02 9.39
CA LEU A 337 1.69 -3.43 8.12
C LEU A 337 0.19 -3.15 8.07
N GLN A 338 -0.27 -2.63 6.94
CA GLN A 338 -1.68 -2.45 6.62
C GLN A 338 -2.39 -3.80 6.48
N LEU A 339 -3.72 -3.81 6.53
CA LEU A 339 -4.51 -5.05 6.46
C LEU A 339 -4.18 -5.90 5.21
N TYR A 340 -4.14 -5.29 4.03
CA TYR A 340 -3.81 -6.00 2.78
C TYR A 340 -2.36 -6.48 2.71
N GLU A 341 -1.43 -5.76 3.37
CA GLU A 341 -0.03 -6.17 3.47
C GLU A 341 0.14 -7.38 4.41
N ARG A 342 -0.70 -7.49 5.45
CA ARG A 342 -0.77 -8.68 6.29
C ARG A 342 -1.36 -9.87 5.53
N LEU A 343 -2.38 -9.65 4.71
CA LEU A 343 -2.94 -10.70 3.86
C LEU A 343 -1.90 -11.28 2.88
N LEU A 344 -0.97 -10.47 2.36
CA LEU A 344 0.16 -10.97 1.58
C LEU A 344 1.00 -12.00 2.37
N LEU A 345 1.35 -11.69 3.62
CA LEU A 345 2.08 -12.61 4.49
C LEU A 345 1.27 -13.88 4.79
N ASP A 346 0.01 -13.71 5.18
CA ASP A 346 -0.84 -14.80 5.66
C ASP A 346 -1.31 -15.74 4.54
N GLN A 347 -1.46 -15.25 3.29
CA GLN A 347 -2.03 -16.04 2.18
C GLN A 347 -1.01 -16.42 1.11
N ALA A 348 0.04 -15.63 0.91
CA ALA A 348 1.01 -15.87 -0.16
C ALA A 348 2.34 -16.45 0.35
N LEU A 349 2.63 -16.36 1.66
CA LEU A 349 3.88 -16.82 2.26
C LEU A 349 3.67 -17.80 3.43
N ASP A 350 2.46 -18.34 3.54
CA ASP A 350 2.10 -19.43 4.46
C ASP A 350 2.92 -20.70 4.19
N GLU A 351 3.20 -20.95 2.92
CA GLU A 351 4.02 -22.02 2.41
C GLU A 351 5.13 -21.46 1.50
N PRO A 352 6.23 -22.20 1.26
CA PRO A 352 7.20 -21.82 0.25
C PRO A 352 6.57 -21.76 -1.15
N ARG A 353 6.55 -20.58 -1.77
CA ARG A 353 5.94 -20.35 -3.10
C ARG A 353 6.92 -19.67 -4.05
N SER A 354 6.76 -19.91 -5.35
CA SER A 354 7.55 -19.16 -6.33
C SER A 354 7.14 -17.68 -6.35
N TYR A 355 8.11 -16.81 -6.61
CA TYR A 355 7.89 -15.37 -6.75
C TYR A 355 6.71 -15.02 -7.67
N ASP A 356 6.56 -15.70 -8.80
CA ASP A 356 5.45 -15.47 -9.75
C ASP A 356 4.07 -15.82 -9.17
N VAL A 357 3.99 -16.85 -8.32
CA VAL A 357 2.75 -17.21 -7.62
C VAL A 357 2.43 -16.18 -6.54
N VAL A 358 3.44 -15.72 -5.80
CA VAL A 358 3.26 -14.66 -4.79
C VAL A 358 2.75 -13.37 -5.44
N LEU A 359 3.32 -12.94 -6.57
CA LEU A 359 2.83 -11.77 -7.30
C LEU A 359 1.38 -11.92 -7.79
N ARG A 360 1.00 -13.10 -8.29
CA ARG A 360 -0.36 -13.36 -8.80
C ARG A 360 -1.41 -13.44 -7.69
N ARG A 361 -1.04 -13.92 -6.51
CA ARG A 361 -1.93 -14.04 -5.33
C ARG A 361 -1.95 -12.80 -4.46
N SER A 362 -0.99 -11.89 -4.63
CA SER A 362 -0.92 -10.67 -3.85
C SER A 362 -2.18 -9.80 -4.04
N PRO A 363 -2.78 -9.29 -2.95
CA PRO A 363 -3.86 -8.31 -3.03
C PRO A 363 -3.36 -6.89 -3.33
N LEU A 364 -2.04 -6.68 -3.39
CA LEU A 364 -1.41 -5.38 -3.63
C LEU A 364 -1.01 -5.21 -5.10
N SER A 365 -0.63 -3.99 -5.48
CA SER A 365 -0.01 -3.79 -6.79
C SER A 365 1.32 -4.55 -6.88
N LYS A 366 1.80 -4.76 -8.12
CA LYS A 366 3.11 -5.40 -8.33
C LYS A 366 4.22 -4.61 -7.64
N GLU A 367 4.22 -3.27 -7.77
CA GLU A 367 5.23 -2.41 -7.14
C GLU A 367 5.20 -2.51 -5.62
N ASP A 368 4.01 -2.41 -5.02
CA ASP A 368 3.83 -2.52 -3.57
C ASP A 368 4.26 -3.89 -3.06
N THR A 369 3.89 -4.96 -3.77
CA THR A 369 4.29 -6.34 -3.41
C THR A 369 5.80 -6.47 -3.38
N ILE A 370 6.50 -6.00 -4.42
CA ILE A 370 7.98 -6.06 -4.48
C ILE A 370 8.61 -5.27 -3.35
N ALA A 371 8.12 -4.05 -3.06
CA ALA A 371 8.66 -3.23 -1.98
C ALA A 371 8.47 -3.87 -0.60
N ILE A 372 7.32 -4.50 -0.36
CA ILE A 372 7.05 -5.23 0.88
C ILE A 372 7.97 -6.46 0.99
N LEU A 373 8.09 -7.27 -0.08
CA LEU A 373 8.97 -8.43 -0.12
C LEU A 373 10.44 -8.04 0.13
N ALA A 374 10.92 -6.97 -0.51
CA ALA A 374 12.27 -6.43 -0.29
C ALA A 374 12.49 -6.05 1.18
N GLY A 375 11.51 -5.36 1.78
CA GLY A 375 11.55 -4.98 3.18
C GLY A 375 11.60 -6.20 4.11
N LEU A 376 10.73 -7.18 3.87
CA LEU A 376 10.62 -8.41 4.67
C LEU A 376 11.89 -9.27 4.58
N GLU A 377 12.46 -9.42 3.39
CA GLU A 377 13.73 -10.11 3.20
C GLU A 377 14.87 -9.39 3.92
N THR A 378 14.93 -8.06 3.82
CA THR A 378 15.99 -7.26 4.44
C THR A 378 15.97 -7.39 5.98
N VAL A 379 14.79 -7.47 6.59
CA VAL A 379 14.69 -7.72 8.04
C VAL A 379 14.89 -9.19 8.41
N GLY A 380 14.85 -10.11 7.45
CA GLY A 380 15.05 -11.54 7.64
C GLY A 380 13.77 -12.32 7.98
N LEU A 381 12.60 -11.81 7.59
CA LEU A 381 11.30 -12.48 7.74
C LEU A 381 10.87 -13.26 6.50
N VAL A 382 11.56 -13.06 5.37
CA VAL A 382 11.38 -13.84 4.15
C VAL A 382 12.75 -14.32 3.70
N SER A 383 12.88 -15.61 3.38
CA SER A 383 14.03 -16.16 2.67
C SER A 383 13.76 -16.16 1.18
N VAL A 384 14.80 -15.92 0.39
CA VAL A 384 14.80 -16.04 -1.07
C VAL A 384 15.75 -17.16 -1.40
N ASP A 385 15.19 -18.35 -1.63
CA ASP A 385 15.96 -19.54 -1.88
C ASP A 385 15.93 -19.86 -3.38
N PRO A 386 17.08 -20.27 -3.97
CA PRO A 386 17.06 -20.75 -5.34
C PRO A 386 16.14 -21.96 -5.43
N PRO A 387 15.41 -22.14 -6.53
CA PRO A 387 14.58 -23.31 -6.73
C PRO A 387 15.46 -24.56 -6.64
N GLY A 388 15.43 -25.23 -5.49
CA GLY A 388 16.22 -26.44 -5.27
C GLY A 388 15.86 -27.46 -6.35
N LEU A 389 16.88 -28.09 -6.96
CA LEU A 389 16.69 -29.08 -8.03
C LEU A 389 15.72 -30.22 -7.66
N GLY A 390 15.49 -30.47 -6.36
CA GLY A 390 14.56 -31.48 -5.84
C GLY A 390 13.16 -30.99 -5.48
N GLU A 391 12.98 -29.73 -5.09
CA GLU A 391 11.70 -29.22 -4.55
C GLU A 391 10.98 -28.27 -5.52
N ALA A 392 11.70 -27.62 -6.42
CA ALA A 392 11.14 -26.70 -7.42
C ALA A 392 10.29 -27.37 -8.51
N ARG A 393 10.32 -28.71 -8.60
CA ARG A 393 9.44 -29.46 -9.52
C ARG A 393 8.10 -29.83 -8.89
N SER A 394 7.94 -29.69 -7.58
CA SER A 394 6.83 -30.30 -6.84
C SER A 394 5.65 -29.38 -6.55
N SER A 395 5.82 -28.06 -6.36
CA SER A 395 4.69 -27.19 -6.01
C SER A 395 4.05 -26.57 -7.24
N GLY A 396 4.76 -25.75 -8.02
CA GLY A 396 4.17 -25.02 -9.15
C GLY A 396 3.61 -25.92 -10.25
N TRP A 397 4.37 -26.91 -10.72
CA TRP A 397 3.91 -27.80 -11.80
C TRP A 397 2.81 -28.75 -11.32
N ALA A 398 2.88 -29.25 -10.09
CA ALA A 398 1.84 -30.13 -9.56
C ALA A 398 0.56 -29.34 -9.25
N GLU A 399 0.67 -28.12 -8.72
CA GLU A 399 -0.46 -27.21 -8.55
C GLU A 399 -1.08 -26.85 -9.91
N ASP A 400 -0.27 -26.51 -10.91
CA ASP A 400 -0.76 -26.21 -12.27
C ASP A 400 -1.45 -27.44 -12.89
N LEU A 401 -0.90 -28.64 -12.66
CA LEU A 401 -1.49 -29.91 -13.09
C LEU A 401 -2.80 -30.20 -12.36
N GLU A 402 -2.86 -30.01 -11.05
CA GLU A 402 -4.04 -30.22 -10.22
C GLU A 402 -5.15 -29.22 -10.59
N GLN A 403 -4.80 -27.94 -10.76
CA GLN A 403 -5.72 -26.93 -11.26
C GLN A 403 -6.23 -27.26 -12.67
N ALA A 404 -5.36 -27.76 -13.56
CA ALA A 404 -5.79 -28.20 -14.88
C ALA A 404 -6.76 -29.38 -14.81
N ILE A 405 -6.48 -30.37 -13.95
CA ILE A 405 -7.36 -31.52 -13.72
C ILE A 405 -8.71 -31.07 -13.16
N GLU A 406 -8.72 -30.16 -12.18
CA GLU A 406 -9.96 -29.65 -11.59
C GLU A 406 -10.77 -28.83 -12.60
N ARG A 407 -10.12 -28.00 -13.45
CA ARG A 407 -10.79 -27.30 -14.55
C ARG A 407 -11.43 -28.28 -15.55
N ILE A 408 -10.73 -29.36 -15.90
CA ILE A 408 -11.27 -30.44 -16.77
C ILE A 408 -12.51 -31.03 -16.12
N ARG A 409 -12.43 -31.42 -14.85
CA ARG A 409 -13.53 -32.02 -14.10
C ARG A 409 -14.75 -31.09 -14.01
N LEU A 410 -14.54 -29.82 -13.65
CA LEU A 410 -15.61 -28.82 -13.55
C LEU A 410 -16.27 -28.58 -14.91
N MET A 411 -15.50 -28.55 -16.00
CA MET A 411 -16.06 -28.37 -17.34
C MET A 411 -16.83 -29.60 -17.83
N GLU A 412 -16.41 -30.82 -17.51
CA GLU A 412 -17.22 -32.02 -17.77
C GLU A 412 -18.55 -31.95 -17.04
N LEU A 413 -18.52 -31.63 -15.73
CA LEU A 413 -19.72 -31.47 -14.93
C LEU A 413 -20.64 -30.38 -15.51
N ARG A 414 -20.06 -29.27 -15.97
CA ARG A 414 -20.79 -28.17 -16.60
C ARG A 414 -21.49 -28.63 -17.88
N LEU A 415 -20.75 -29.30 -18.76
CA LEU A 415 -21.27 -29.81 -20.02
C LEU A 415 -22.39 -30.84 -19.81
N ASP A 416 -22.34 -31.64 -18.75
CA ASP A 416 -23.36 -32.65 -18.44
C ASP A 416 -24.65 -32.05 -17.87
N ASN A 417 -24.57 -30.97 -17.11
CA ASN A 417 -25.69 -30.47 -16.31
C ASN A 417 -26.25 -29.12 -16.77
N GLU A 418 -25.50 -28.33 -17.54
CA GLU A 418 -25.92 -26.99 -17.95
C GLU A 418 -26.41 -26.93 -19.41
N ASP A 419 -27.25 -25.94 -19.70
CA ASP A 419 -27.70 -25.65 -21.06
C ASP A 419 -26.57 -25.07 -21.93
N CYS A 420 -26.79 -25.04 -23.25
CA CYS A 420 -25.79 -24.59 -24.22
C CYS A 420 -25.27 -23.16 -23.97
N TYR A 421 -26.12 -22.25 -23.48
CA TYR A 421 -25.70 -20.88 -23.16
C TYR A 421 -24.94 -20.81 -21.85
N ALA A 422 -25.45 -21.51 -20.83
CA ALA A 422 -24.83 -21.60 -19.52
C ALA A 422 -23.42 -22.18 -19.60
N VAL A 423 -23.14 -23.19 -20.45
CA VAL A 423 -21.78 -23.73 -20.70
C VAL A 423 -20.75 -22.64 -21.04
N PHE A 424 -21.15 -21.61 -21.80
CA PHE A 424 -20.28 -20.49 -22.17
C PHE A 424 -20.41 -19.27 -21.24
N GLY A 425 -21.20 -19.35 -20.19
CA GLY A 425 -21.53 -18.22 -19.31
C GLY A 425 -22.24 -17.09 -20.07
N LEU A 426 -23.10 -17.45 -21.02
CA LEU A 426 -23.85 -16.52 -21.85
C LEU A 426 -25.30 -16.41 -21.41
N HIS A 427 -25.91 -15.26 -21.70
CA HIS A 427 -27.35 -15.12 -21.61
C HIS A 427 -28.01 -15.71 -22.88
N TRP A 428 -29.19 -16.31 -22.76
CA TRP A 428 -29.88 -16.93 -23.90
C TRP A 428 -30.26 -15.95 -25.02
N ALA A 429 -30.29 -14.65 -24.73
CA ALA A 429 -30.52 -13.57 -25.70
C ALA A 429 -29.24 -13.09 -26.43
N THR A 430 -28.09 -13.69 -26.15
CA THR A 430 -26.81 -13.31 -26.77
C THR A 430 -26.79 -13.60 -28.28
N HIS A 431 -26.14 -12.72 -29.05
CA HIS A 431 -25.98 -12.80 -30.49
C HIS A 431 -24.71 -13.56 -30.94
N ASP A 432 -24.66 -13.92 -32.22
CA ASP A 432 -23.63 -14.75 -32.85
C ASP A 432 -22.17 -14.33 -32.58
N GLY A 433 -21.84 -13.04 -32.69
CA GLY A 433 -20.49 -12.52 -32.50
C GLY A 433 -19.96 -12.72 -31.09
N GLU A 434 -20.81 -12.54 -30.08
CA GLU A 434 -20.44 -12.79 -28.68
C GLU A 434 -20.32 -14.29 -28.38
N ILE A 435 -21.18 -15.13 -28.98
CA ILE A 435 -21.07 -16.60 -28.90
C ILE A 435 -19.72 -17.06 -29.47
N ALA A 436 -19.36 -16.59 -30.67
CA ALA A 436 -18.09 -16.93 -31.32
C ALA A 436 -16.87 -16.43 -30.54
N ARG A 437 -16.97 -15.29 -29.86
CA ARG A 437 -15.93 -14.79 -28.96
C ARG A 437 -15.76 -15.72 -27.75
N ARG A 438 -16.84 -16.02 -27.02
CA ARG A 438 -16.78 -16.89 -25.83
C ARG A 438 -16.34 -18.31 -26.16
N TYR A 439 -16.80 -18.87 -27.27
CA TYR A 439 -16.34 -20.18 -27.72
C TYR A 439 -14.81 -20.20 -27.92
N ARG A 440 -14.22 -19.17 -28.54
CA ARG A 440 -12.76 -19.08 -28.72
C ARG A 440 -12.04 -19.02 -27.37
N GLU A 441 -12.46 -18.12 -26.48
CA GLU A 441 -11.88 -17.96 -25.13
C GLU A 441 -11.90 -19.27 -24.35
N VAL A 442 -13.07 -19.94 -24.30
CA VAL A 442 -13.23 -21.19 -23.56
C VAL A 442 -12.46 -22.33 -24.24
N SER A 443 -12.55 -22.46 -25.56
CA SER A 443 -11.85 -23.53 -26.32
C SER A 443 -10.32 -23.42 -26.21
N GLU A 444 -9.79 -22.20 -26.11
CA GLU A 444 -8.37 -21.96 -25.90
C GLU A 444 -7.88 -22.49 -24.54
N GLN A 445 -8.69 -22.33 -23.47
CA GLN A 445 -8.35 -22.87 -22.14
C GLN A 445 -8.24 -24.40 -22.12
N PHE A 446 -8.94 -25.09 -23.01
CA PHE A 446 -8.92 -26.56 -23.15
C PHE A 446 -8.10 -27.03 -24.35
N ASN A 447 -7.31 -26.14 -24.98
CA ASN A 447 -6.39 -26.55 -26.02
C ASN A 447 -5.25 -27.38 -25.40
N VAL A 448 -4.87 -28.47 -26.07
CA VAL A 448 -3.84 -29.42 -25.62
C VAL A 448 -2.50 -28.73 -25.42
N LEU A 449 -2.18 -27.73 -26.25
CA LEU A 449 -0.94 -26.96 -26.16
C LEU A 449 -0.87 -26.07 -24.91
N ASN A 450 -2.02 -25.71 -24.33
CA ASN A 450 -2.11 -24.86 -23.15
C ASN A 450 -2.19 -25.68 -21.85
N GLN A 451 -2.10 -27.01 -21.92
CA GLN A 451 -2.14 -27.88 -20.75
C GLN A 451 -0.74 -28.14 -20.21
N PRO A 452 -0.59 -28.32 -18.89
CA PRO A 452 0.68 -28.69 -18.30
C PRO A 452 1.18 -30.03 -18.88
N MET A 453 2.50 -30.11 -19.06
CA MET A 453 3.15 -31.38 -19.44
C MET A 453 2.87 -32.44 -18.37
N GLY A 454 2.99 -33.73 -18.73
CA GLY A 454 2.85 -34.86 -17.78
C GLY A 454 1.42 -35.17 -17.30
N MET A 455 0.41 -34.53 -17.88
CA MET A 455 -0.98 -34.94 -17.69
C MET A 455 -1.22 -36.40 -18.11
N GLU A 456 -1.85 -37.18 -17.22
CA GLU A 456 -2.16 -38.59 -17.44
C GLU A 456 -3.01 -38.82 -18.71
N PRO A 457 -2.86 -39.97 -19.39
CA PRO A 457 -3.62 -40.27 -20.61
C PRO A 457 -5.14 -40.14 -20.47
N LYS A 458 -5.70 -40.48 -19.30
CA LYS A 458 -7.15 -40.39 -19.04
C LYS A 458 -7.67 -38.95 -19.19
N HIS A 459 -6.96 -37.97 -18.62
CA HIS A 459 -7.34 -36.56 -18.70
C HIS A 459 -7.17 -36.00 -20.12
N ARG A 460 -6.24 -36.54 -20.91
CA ARG A 460 -6.12 -36.18 -22.35
C ARG A 460 -7.32 -36.67 -23.17
N VAL A 461 -7.87 -37.84 -22.84
CA VAL A 461 -9.11 -38.34 -23.44
C VAL A 461 -10.29 -37.46 -23.04
N GLN A 462 -10.39 -37.08 -21.75
CA GLN A 462 -11.39 -36.13 -21.25
C GLN A 462 -11.30 -34.77 -21.96
N LEU A 463 -10.11 -34.20 -22.13
CA LEU A 463 -9.90 -32.97 -22.90
C LEU A 463 -10.41 -33.08 -24.35
N LYS A 464 -10.11 -34.20 -25.02
CA LYS A 464 -10.62 -34.45 -26.37
C LYS A 464 -12.15 -34.49 -26.37
N HIS A 465 -12.75 -35.13 -25.36
CA HIS A 465 -14.19 -35.18 -25.18
C HIS A 465 -14.81 -33.80 -24.96
N ILE A 466 -14.28 -33.02 -24.00
CA ILE A 466 -14.67 -31.62 -23.73
C ILE A 466 -14.61 -30.80 -25.01
N ARG A 467 -13.49 -30.83 -25.74
CA ARG A 467 -13.33 -30.05 -26.99
C ARG A 467 -14.36 -30.41 -28.04
N ASN A 468 -14.65 -31.70 -28.21
CA ASN A 468 -15.68 -32.15 -29.15
C ASN A 468 -17.07 -31.68 -28.73
N ARG A 469 -17.38 -31.71 -27.43
CA ARG A 469 -18.66 -31.23 -26.90
C ARG A 469 -18.80 -29.72 -26.99
N LEU A 470 -17.78 -28.95 -26.64
CA LEU A 470 -17.77 -27.49 -26.84
C LEU A 470 -17.99 -27.13 -28.30
N LYS A 471 -17.39 -27.88 -29.25
CA LYS A 471 -17.63 -27.70 -30.68
C LYS A 471 -19.07 -28.01 -31.08
N ALA A 472 -19.68 -29.05 -30.51
CA ALA A 472 -21.08 -29.40 -30.77
C ALA A 472 -22.04 -28.33 -30.22
N VAL A 473 -21.82 -27.87 -28.97
CA VAL A 473 -22.58 -26.77 -28.36
C VAL A 473 -22.47 -25.50 -29.20
N TYR A 474 -21.25 -25.16 -29.64
CA TYR A 474 -21.03 -24.03 -30.53
C TYR A 474 -21.73 -24.21 -31.88
N ALA A 475 -21.74 -25.41 -32.47
CA ALA A 475 -22.46 -25.66 -33.72
C ALA A 475 -23.96 -25.35 -33.58
N THR A 476 -24.59 -25.82 -32.50
CA THR A 476 -25.99 -25.50 -32.16
C THR A 476 -26.23 -24.00 -31.99
N LEU A 477 -25.32 -23.31 -31.29
CA LEU A 477 -25.47 -21.89 -31.02
C LEU A 477 -25.00 -20.98 -32.15
N SER A 478 -24.20 -21.45 -33.11
CA SER A 478 -23.67 -20.63 -34.20
C SER A 478 -24.71 -20.40 -35.30
N ASP A 479 -25.53 -21.40 -35.60
CA ASP A 479 -26.61 -21.27 -36.58
C ASP A 479 -27.82 -20.54 -35.98
N ALA A 480 -28.28 -19.48 -36.64
CA ALA A 480 -29.34 -18.63 -36.11
C ALA A 480 -30.69 -19.37 -35.95
N ARG A 481 -31.00 -20.31 -36.86
CA ARG A 481 -32.28 -21.04 -36.83
C ARG A 481 -32.27 -22.09 -35.72
N GLU A 482 -31.18 -22.85 -35.61
CA GLU A 482 -30.99 -23.83 -34.55
C GLU A 482 -30.95 -23.17 -33.17
N ARG A 483 -30.22 -22.05 -33.04
CA ARG A 483 -30.18 -21.23 -31.82
C ARG A 483 -31.58 -20.74 -31.41
N GLN A 484 -32.37 -20.23 -32.37
CA GLN A 484 -33.74 -19.82 -32.11
C GLN A 484 -34.61 -21.00 -31.67
N ARG A 485 -34.52 -22.15 -32.34
CA ARG A 485 -35.26 -23.37 -31.97
C ARG A 485 -34.91 -23.81 -30.54
N TYR A 486 -33.62 -23.89 -30.23
CA TYR A 486 -33.12 -24.27 -28.90
C TYR A 486 -33.62 -23.32 -27.81
N ARG A 487 -33.61 -22.01 -28.07
CA ARG A 487 -34.15 -21.01 -27.13
C ARG A 487 -35.64 -21.21 -26.86
N HIS A 488 -36.44 -21.54 -27.87
CA HIS A 488 -37.88 -21.78 -27.69
C HIS A 488 -38.19 -23.03 -26.88
N GLU A 489 -37.29 -24.01 -26.88
CA GLU A 489 -37.42 -25.23 -26.09
C GLU A 489 -37.19 -24.96 -24.60
N PHE A 490 -36.23 -24.09 -24.27
CA PHE A 490 -35.82 -23.85 -22.88
C PHE A 490 -36.44 -22.61 -22.24
N VAL A 491 -36.70 -21.55 -23.02
CA VAL A 491 -37.15 -20.25 -22.50
C VAL A 491 -38.61 -20.01 -22.89
N PRO A 492 -39.51 -19.77 -21.91
CA PRO A 492 -40.90 -19.44 -22.20
C PRO A 492 -41.06 -18.23 -23.12
N ILE A 493 -41.98 -18.31 -24.09
CA ILE A 493 -42.23 -17.23 -25.06
C ILE A 493 -42.59 -15.89 -24.40
N ALA A 494 -43.28 -15.94 -23.25
CA ALA A 494 -43.61 -14.72 -22.49
C ALA A 494 -42.37 -14.00 -21.97
N GLU A 495 -41.37 -14.74 -21.48
CA GLU A 495 -40.10 -14.18 -21.02
C GLU A 495 -39.30 -13.62 -22.19
N GLN A 496 -39.28 -14.32 -23.34
CA GLN A 496 -38.64 -13.82 -24.56
C GLN A 496 -39.22 -12.47 -24.99
N ARG A 497 -40.54 -12.32 -25.00
CA ARG A 497 -41.23 -11.06 -25.33
C ARG A 497 -40.93 -9.95 -24.33
N ASN A 498 -40.91 -10.26 -23.04
CA ASN A 498 -40.60 -9.26 -22.00
C ASN A 498 -39.16 -8.77 -22.14
N THR A 499 -38.21 -9.69 -22.34
CA THR A 499 -36.80 -9.34 -22.58
C THR A 499 -36.63 -8.53 -23.86
N ALA A 500 -37.34 -8.86 -24.94
CA ALA A 500 -37.31 -8.08 -26.18
C ALA A 500 -37.75 -6.63 -25.97
N LYS A 501 -38.89 -6.40 -25.27
CA LYS A 501 -39.35 -5.05 -24.91
C LYS A 501 -38.33 -4.29 -24.07
N ASN A 502 -37.73 -4.96 -23.09
CA ASN A 502 -36.71 -4.34 -22.23
C ASN A 502 -35.44 -3.96 -23.03
N LEU A 503 -35.00 -4.84 -23.95
CA LEU A 503 -33.86 -4.57 -24.84
C LEU A 503 -34.14 -3.40 -25.79
N GLU A 504 -35.36 -3.29 -26.31
CA GLU A 504 -35.76 -2.14 -27.12
C GLU A 504 -35.64 -0.83 -26.32
N ALA A 505 -36.23 -0.77 -25.12
CA ALA A 505 -36.17 0.41 -24.26
C ALA A 505 -34.72 0.78 -23.87
N LEU A 506 -33.87 -0.21 -23.56
CA LEU A 506 -32.45 -0.01 -23.27
C LEU A 506 -31.67 0.49 -24.51
N GLY A 507 -31.98 -0.05 -25.68
CA GLY A 507 -31.41 0.39 -26.96
C GLY A 507 -31.76 1.85 -27.27
N GLU A 508 -33.00 2.27 -27.03
CA GLU A 508 -33.43 3.65 -27.17
C GLU A 508 -32.73 4.60 -26.19
N ALA A 509 -32.69 4.23 -24.90
CA ALA A 509 -32.02 5.03 -23.88
C ALA A 509 -30.52 5.18 -24.18
N ALA A 510 -29.85 4.11 -24.64
CA ALA A 510 -28.45 4.15 -25.04
C ALA A 510 -28.22 5.05 -26.27
N MET A 511 -29.14 5.04 -27.24
CA MET A 511 -29.13 5.95 -28.39
C MET A 511 -29.24 7.41 -27.96
N GLN A 512 -30.17 7.74 -27.06
CA GLN A 512 -30.34 9.09 -26.52
C GLN A 512 -29.07 9.59 -25.81
N ARG A 513 -28.37 8.70 -25.10
CA ARG A 513 -27.10 8.97 -24.42
C ARG A 513 -25.87 8.97 -25.34
N LYS A 514 -26.05 8.73 -26.65
CA LYS A 514 -24.96 8.56 -27.64
C LYS A 514 -23.97 7.45 -27.29
N SER A 515 -24.42 6.44 -26.53
CA SER A 515 -23.64 5.25 -26.15
C SER A 515 -23.79 4.16 -27.22
N TYR A 516 -23.24 4.42 -28.42
CA TYR A 516 -23.50 3.61 -29.61
C TYR A 516 -23.07 2.14 -29.50
N LYS A 517 -22.01 1.83 -28.73
CA LYS A 517 -21.57 0.44 -28.49
C LYS A 517 -22.64 -0.37 -27.75
N SER A 518 -23.22 0.20 -26.69
CA SER A 518 -24.28 -0.45 -25.91
C SER A 518 -25.57 -0.54 -26.71
N ALA A 519 -25.93 0.51 -27.45
CA ALA A 519 -27.09 0.48 -28.34
C ALA A 519 -26.97 -0.64 -29.39
N LEU A 520 -25.78 -0.80 -30.00
CA LEU A 520 -25.52 -1.88 -30.95
C LEU A 520 -25.76 -3.26 -30.32
N ASP A 521 -25.16 -3.52 -29.15
CA ASP A 521 -25.34 -4.80 -28.44
C ASP A 521 -26.83 -5.08 -28.13
N TYR A 522 -27.56 -4.10 -27.58
CA TYR A 522 -28.99 -4.28 -27.28
C TYR A 522 -29.83 -4.55 -28.53
N TYR A 523 -29.61 -3.83 -29.62
CA TYR A 523 -30.37 -4.06 -30.86
C TYR A 523 -29.99 -5.36 -31.56
N GLN A 524 -28.73 -5.81 -31.46
CA GLN A 524 -28.33 -7.13 -31.95
C GLN A 524 -29.04 -8.24 -31.17
N ARG A 525 -29.04 -8.17 -29.84
CA ARG A 525 -29.78 -9.10 -28.97
C ARG A 525 -31.29 -9.05 -29.21
N LEU A 526 -31.84 -7.88 -29.50
CA LEU A 526 -33.26 -7.74 -29.86
C LEU A 526 -33.59 -8.50 -31.15
N LEU A 527 -32.76 -8.37 -32.18
CA LEU A 527 -32.95 -9.07 -33.45
C LEU A 527 -32.74 -10.58 -33.34
N GLU A 528 -31.97 -11.05 -32.37
CA GLU A 528 -31.89 -12.47 -32.03
C GLU A 528 -33.23 -13.01 -31.52
N LEU A 529 -34.00 -12.21 -30.78
CA LEU A 529 -35.31 -12.60 -30.25
C LEU A 529 -36.43 -12.38 -31.26
N GLU A 530 -36.38 -11.27 -31.98
CA GLU A 530 -37.38 -10.83 -32.95
C GLU A 530 -36.71 -10.49 -34.30
N PRO A 531 -36.43 -11.50 -35.16
CA PRO A 531 -35.73 -11.29 -36.43
C PRO A 531 -36.44 -10.30 -37.38
N ASN A 532 -37.75 -10.15 -37.24
CA ASN A 532 -38.58 -9.27 -38.07
C ASN A 532 -38.75 -7.86 -37.46
N HIS A 533 -37.98 -7.49 -36.43
CA HIS A 533 -38.08 -6.18 -35.78
C HIS A 533 -37.56 -5.07 -36.71
N THR A 534 -38.49 -4.35 -37.36
CA THR A 534 -38.22 -3.36 -38.41
C THR A 534 -37.33 -2.21 -37.94
N LYS A 535 -37.59 -1.68 -36.75
CA LYS A 535 -36.82 -0.56 -36.16
C LYS A 535 -35.37 -0.93 -35.89
N ALA A 536 -35.12 -2.02 -35.17
CA ALA A 536 -33.77 -2.51 -34.87
C ALA A 536 -32.99 -2.82 -36.16
N SER A 537 -33.64 -3.47 -37.14
CA SER A 537 -33.04 -3.77 -38.45
C SER A 537 -32.61 -2.50 -39.20
N ARG A 538 -33.41 -1.42 -39.12
CA ARG A 538 -33.07 -0.13 -39.73
C ARG A 538 -31.93 0.60 -39.00
N LEU A 539 -31.84 0.47 -37.68
CA LEU A 539 -30.86 1.18 -36.85
C LEU A 539 -29.46 0.54 -36.86
N LEU A 540 -29.38 -0.78 -37.08
CA LEU A 540 -28.09 -1.51 -37.07
C LEU A 540 -27.03 -0.94 -38.04
N PRO A 541 -27.33 -0.73 -39.35
CA PRO A 541 -26.32 -0.17 -40.27
C PRO A 541 -25.81 1.20 -39.84
N THR A 542 -26.70 2.07 -39.33
CA THR A 542 -26.34 3.40 -38.84
C THR A 542 -25.43 3.32 -37.62
N LEU A 543 -25.70 2.42 -36.69
CA LEU A 543 -24.86 2.18 -35.51
C LEU A 543 -23.46 1.69 -35.89
N LEU A 544 -23.37 0.76 -36.84
CA LEU A 544 -22.08 0.26 -37.34
C LEU A 544 -21.27 1.37 -38.04
N MET A 545 -21.92 2.21 -38.87
CA MET A 545 -21.25 3.36 -39.49
C MET A 545 -20.71 4.35 -38.45
N ASN A 546 -21.50 4.66 -37.41
CA ASN A 546 -21.09 5.59 -36.36
C ASN A 546 -19.95 5.06 -35.48
N LEU A 547 -19.82 3.74 -35.35
CA LEU A 547 -18.72 3.11 -34.61
C LEU A 547 -17.42 3.06 -35.41
N ASN A 548 -17.50 2.96 -36.75
CA ASN A 548 -16.33 2.95 -37.63
C ASN A 548 -15.82 4.36 -37.98
N ALA A 549 -16.66 5.39 -37.85
CA ALA A 549 -16.28 6.79 -38.09
C ALA A 549 -15.52 7.45 -36.91
N ARG A 550 -15.33 6.71 -35.82
CA ARG A 550 -14.54 7.09 -34.65
C ARG A 550 -13.34 6.17 -34.54
#